data_AF-B0W3J6-F1
#
_entry.id   AF-B0W3J6-F1
#
_cell.length_a   1.000
_cell.length_b   1.000
_cell.length_c   1.000
_cell.angle_alpha   90.00
_cell.angle_beta   90.00
_cell.angle_gamma   90.00
#
_symmetry.space_group_name_H-M   'P 1'
#
loop_
_entity.id
_entity.type
_entity.pdbx_description
1 polymer ?
#
loop_
_entity_poly.entity_id
_entity_poly.type
_entity_poly.pdbx_seq_one_letter_code
_entity_poly.pdbx_strand_id
1 'polypeptide(L)'
;MVILRLNLAFYYALGNAVAIICIGLIDDPANNSRFRVFLATRTASLAYSTFVPFLIFSVIYLFGKVIRENIPWKLQSLLNLTAFILYLASAACILNDWSETKTRNYWPPNTQRMDYMCGAGAVAVIGALIYLLDLIVTVRLGVKGEIE
;
A
#
# COMPACT_ATOMS: atom_id res chain seq x y z
N MET A 1 27.34 -5.80 2.48
CA MET A 1 26.28 -6.49 1.70
C MET A 1 25.17 -7.12 2.57
N VAL A 2 25.47 -7.88 3.63
CA VAL A 2 24.46 -8.56 4.48
C VAL A 2 23.52 -7.59 5.22
N ILE A 3 24.05 -6.53 5.83
CA ILE A 3 23.27 -5.49 6.53
C ILE A 3 22.30 -4.76 5.58
N LEU A 4 22.75 -4.51 4.36
CA LEU A 4 21.99 -3.83 3.31
C LEU A 4 20.82 -4.68 2.79
N ARG A 5 21.05 -6.00 2.64
CA ARG A 5 20.02 -6.97 2.26
C ARG A 5 18.95 -7.14 3.34
N LEU A 6 19.36 -7.06 4.62
CA LEU A 6 18.43 -7.06 5.76
C LEU A 6 17.52 -5.82 5.76
N ASN A 7 18.08 -4.64 5.48
CA ASN A 7 17.30 -3.40 5.43
C ASN A 7 16.24 -3.42 4.33
N LEU A 8 16.54 -3.94 3.13
CA LEU A 8 15.49 -4.08 2.10
C LEU A 8 14.45 -5.15 2.45
N ALA A 9 14.84 -6.28 3.03
CA ALA A 9 13.87 -7.29 3.49
C ALA A 9 12.92 -6.71 4.56
N PHE A 10 13.43 -5.83 5.41
CA PHE A 10 12.63 -5.09 6.39
C PHE A 10 11.60 -4.17 5.72
N TYR A 11 11.98 -3.41 4.67
CA TYR A 11 11.02 -2.57 3.93
C TYR A 11 9.90 -3.39 3.29
N TYR A 12 10.20 -4.58 2.73
CA TYR A 12 9.19 -5.48 2.18
C TYR A 12 8.25 -6.06 3.23
N ALA A 13 8.78 -6.45 4.40
CA ALA A 13 7.96 -6.92 5.51
C ALA A 13 7.02 -5.82 6.03
N LEU A 14 7.51 -4.59 6.11
CA LEU A 14 6.72 -3.44 6.55
C LEU A 14 5.64 -3.05 5.54
N GLY A 15 5.95 -3.08 4.24
CA GLY A 15 4.98 -2.89 3.15
C GLY A 15 3.86 -3.94 3.17
N ASN A 16 4.19 -5.21 3.45
CA ASN A 16 3.19 -6.28 3.60
C ASN A 16 2.27 -6.05 4.80
N ALA A 17 2.81 -5.66 5.96
CA ALA A 17 2.00 -5.37 7.14
C ALA A 17 1.03 -4.20 6.89
N VAL A 18 1.50 -3.15 6.24
CA VAL A 18 0.68 -1.98 5.84
C VAL A 18 -0.43 -2.38 4.86
N ALA A 19 -0.13 -3.21 3.86
CA ALA A 19 -1.12 -3.70 2.91
C ALA A 19 -2.21 -4.56 3.59
N ILE A 20 -1.84 -5.44 4.51
CA ILE A 20 -2.79 -6.28 5.27
C ILE A 20 -3.69 -5.40 6.15
N ILE A 21 -3.12 -4.39 6.81
CA ILE A 21 -3.89 -3.44 7.63
C ILE A 21 -4.87 -2.64 6.74
N CYS A 22 -4.44 -2.16 5.56
CA CYS A 22 -5.31 -1.49 4.60
C CYS A 22 -6.48 -2.37 4.14
N ILE A 23 -6.21 -3.64 3.82
CA ILE A 23 -7.26 -4.58 3.40
C ILE A 23 -8.23 -4.84 4.55
N GLY A 24 -7.73 -5.09 5.77
CA GLY A 24 -8.57 -5.31 6.95
C GLY A 24 -9.45 -4.10 7.29
N LEU A 25 -8.90 -2.88 7.18
CA LEU A 25 -9.64 -1.63 7.40
C LEU A 25 -10.75 -1.39 6.35
N ILE A 26 -10.60 -1.91 5.14
CA ILE A 26 -11.63 -1.82 4.08
C ILE A 26 -12.65 -2.97 4.20
N ASP A 27 -12.23 -4.17 4.63
CA ASP A 27 -13.05 -5.38 4.66
C ASP A 27 -13.96 -5.47 5.90
N ASP A 28 -13.49 -5.05 7.08
CA ASP A 28 -14.29 -5.05 8.31
C ASP A 28 -15.60 -4.21 8.19
N PRO A 29 -15.58 -2.97 7.63
CA PRO A 29 -16.83 -2.23 7.41
C PRO A 29 -17.70 -2.81 6.28
N ALA A 30 -17.15 -3.65 5.39
CA ALA A 30 -17.87 -4.26 4.26
C ALA A 30 -18.63 -5.54 4.65
N ASN A 31 -18.08 -6.38 5.55
CA ASN A 31 -18.63 -7.69 5.89
C ASN A 31 -19.40 -7.73 7.22
N ASN A 32 -18.98 -6.96 8.23
CA ASN A 32 -19.55 -7.06 9.58
C ASN A 32 -20.78 -6.17 9.82
N SER A 33 -21.21 -5.43 8.79
CA SER A 33 -22.25 -4.43 8.96
C SER A 33 -23.43 -4.59 8.02
N ARG A 34 -24.64 -4.73 8.57
CA ARG A 34 -25.93 -4.77 7.84
C ARG A 34 -26.31 -3.46 7.09
N PHE A 35 -25.37 -2.55 6.81
CA PHE A 35 -25.67 -1.23 6.23
C PHE A 35 -24.71 -0.85 5.11
N ARG A 36 -25.28 -0.29 4.01
CA ARG A 36 -24.64 0.09 2.73
C ARG A 36 -23.23 0.69 2.88
N VAL A 37 -22.36 0.26 1.97
CA VAL A 37 -20.96 0.69 1.80
C VAL A 37 -20.91 2.20 1.51
N PHE A 38 -20.17 2.97 2.32
CA PHE A 38 -19.95 4.41 2.11
C PHE A 38 -18.82 4.70 1.11
N LEU A 39 -17.98 3.71 0.82
CA LEU A 39 -16.99 3.78 -0.24
C LEU A 39 -17.66 3.65 -1.60
N ALA A 40 -17.31 4.51 -2.56
CA ALA A 40 -17.75 4.29 -3.93
C ALA A 40 -17.14 2.98 -4.45
N THR A 41 -17.91 2.17 -5.14
CA THR A 41 -17.45 0.87 -5.71
C THR A 41 -16.21 1.05 -6.58
N ARG A 42 -16.10 2.19 -7.29
CA ARG A 42 -14.93 2.59 -8.08
C ARG A 42 -13.65 2.74 -7.23
N THR A 43 -13.77 3.29 -6.03
CA THR A 43 -12.66 3.55 -5.12
C THR A 43 -12.23 2.25 -4.45
N ALA A 44 -13.19 1.40 -4.09
CA ALA A 44 -12.94 0.07 -3.57
C ALA A 44 -12.21 -0.78 -4.62
N SER A 45 -12.71 -0.83 -5.86
CA SER A 45 -12.08 -1.62 -6.92
C SER A 45 -10.64 -1.18 -7.18
N LEU A 46 -10.37 0.13 -7.20
CA LEU A 46 -9.03 0.68 -7.39
C LEU A 46 -8.09 0.33 -6.22
N ALA A 47 -8.60 0.38 -4.99
CA ALA A 47 -7.84 0.03 -3.79
C ALA A 47 -7.48 -1.47 -3.79
N TYR A 48 -8.46 -2.36 -4.01
CA TYR A 48 -8.21 -3.81 -4.08
C TYR A 48 -7.30 -4.19 -5.25
N SER A 49 -7.50 -3.58 -6.43
CA SER A 49 -6.62 -3.83 -7.59
C SER A 49 -5.20 -3.30 -7.41
N THR A 50 -4.97 -2.45 -6.41
CA THR A 50 -3.64 -1.94 -6.07
C THR A 50 -3.03 -2.78 -4.96
N PHE A 51 -3.68 -2.88 -3.81
CA PHE A 51 -3.10 -3.50 -2.62
C PHE A 51 -2.80 -4.99 -2.82
N VAL A 52 -3.68 -5.74 -3.47
CA VAL A 52 -3.52 -7.20 -3.65
C VAL A 52 -2.29 -7.55 -4.51
N PRO A 53 -2.12 -7.04 -5.75
CA PRO A 53 -0.97 -7.41 -6.55
C PRO A 53 0.34 -6.93 -5.94
N PHE A 54 0.40 -5.74 -5.33
CA PHE A 54 1.64 -5.28 -4.68
C PHE A 54 1.98 -6.06 -3.42
N LEU A 55 1.00 -6.60 -2.69
CA LEU A 55 1.22 -7.54 -1.61
C LEU A 55 1.85 -8.84 -2.14
N ILE A 56 1.26 -9.41 -3.21
CA ILE A 56 1.79 -10.63 -3.84
C ILE A 56 3.23 -10.40 -4.33
N PHE A 57 3.48 -9.31 -5.06
CA PHE A 57 4.82 -8.98 -5.53
C PHE A 57 5.79 -8.81 -4.36
N SER A 58 5.42 -8.05 -3.33
CA SER A 58 6.30 -7.82 -2.16
C SER A 58 6.65 -9.12 -1.44
N VAL A 59 5.74 -10.08 -1.36
CA VAL A 59 6.01 -11.43 -0.82
C VAL A 59 6.97 -12.20 -1.72
N ILE A 60 6.77 -12.20 -3.04
CA ILE A 60 7.68 -12.85 -4.00
C ILE A 60 9.10 -12.26 -3.89
N TYR A 61 9.22 -10.93 -3.81
CA TYR A 61 10.51 -10.24 -3.62
C TYR A 61 11.19 -10.62 -2.31
N LEU A 62 10.41 -10.75 -1.23
CA LEU A 62 10.93 -11.16 0.07
C LEU A 62 11.48 -12.59 0.02
N PHE A 63 10.77 -13.53 -0.60
CA PHE A 63 11.25 -14.90 -0.79
C PHE A 63 12.43 -15.00 -1.75
N GLY A 64 12.43 -14.26 -2.86
CA GLY A 64 13.57 -14.20 -3.78
C GLY A 64 14.86 -13.75 -3.09
N LYS A 65 14.77 -12.81 -2.14
CA LYS A 65 15.91 -12.39 -1.32
C LYS A 65 16.38 -13.46 -0.34
N VAL A 66 15.48 -14.26 0.23
CA VAL A 66 15.84 -15.39 1.09
C VAL A 66 16.59 -16.46 0.29
N ILE A 67 16.15 -16.73 -0.94
CA ILE A 67 16.76 -17.71 -1.86
C ILE A 67 18.08 -17.19 -2.48
N ARG A 68 18.40 -15.91 -2.27
CA ARG A 68 19.56 -15.19 -2.84
C ARG A 68 19.51 -15.06 -4.36
N GLU A 69 18.33 -15.09 -4.96
CA GLU A 69 18.18 -14.71 -6.36
C GLU A 69 18.48 -13.22 -6.55
N ASN A 70 19.30 -12.92 -7.56
CA ASN A 70 19.61 -11.55 -7.94
C ASN A 70 18.55 -11.06 -8.94
N ILE A 71 17.59 -10.30 -8.42
CA ILE A 71 16.58 -9.64 -9.25
C ILE A 71 17.17 -8.33 -9.78
N PRO A 72 17.09 -8.05 -11.10
CA PRO A 72 17.63 -6.82 -11.67
C PRO A 72 17.06 -5.56 -11.00
N TRP A 73 17.94 -4.70 -10.50
CA TRP A 73 17.59 -3.46 -9.79
C TRP A 73 16.71 -2.51 -10.62
N LYS A 74 16.85 -2.53 -11.95
CA LYS A 74 16.03 -1.74 -12.88
C LYS A 74 14.55 -2.14 -12.78
N LEU A 75 14.26 -3.44 -12.75
CA LEU A 75 12.91 -3.96 -12.68
C LEU A 75 12.30 -3.71 -11.29
N GLN A 76 13.09 -3.89 -10.23
CA GLN A 76 12.69 -3.57 -8.86
C GLN A 76 12.37 -2.07 -8.70
N SER A 77 13.17 -1.20 -9.31
CA SER A 77 12.93 0.26 -9.27
C SER A 77 11.64 0.65 -10.01
N LEU A 78 11.38 0.08 -11.17
CA LEU A 78 10.14 0.34 -11.91
C LEU A 78 8.90 -0.11 -11.15
N LEU A 79 8.96 -1.27 -10.50
CA LEU A 79 7.85 -1.77 -9.68
C LEU A 79 7.61 -0.90 -8.44
N ASN A 80 8.67 -0.47 -7.74
CA ASN A 80 8.56 0.43 -6.60
C ASN A 80 7.98 1.80 -6.99
N LEU A 81 8.38 2.34 -8.13
CA LEU A 81 7.80 3.58 -8.67
C LEU A 81 6.31 3.43 -8.98
N THR A 82 5.94 2.31 -9.62
CA THR A 82 4.55 2.02 -9.96
C THR A 82 3.70 1.81 -8.70
N ALA A 83 4.23 1.12 -7.70
CA ALA A 83 3.61 0.93 -6.39
C ALA A 83 3.38 2.28 -5.70
N PHE A 84 4.38 3.17 -5.68
CA PHE A 84 4.26 4.52 -5.11
C PHE A 84 3.09 5.31 -5.73
N ILE A 85 3.03 5.36 -7.06
CA ILE A 85 1.98 6.12 -7.77
C ILE A 85 0.59 5.56 -7.47
N LEU A 86 0.43 4.23 -7.50
CA LEU A 86 -0.87 3.59 -7.31
C LEU A 86 -1.33 3.66 -5.84
N TYR A 87 -0.42 3.51 -4.87
CA TYR A 87 -0.75 3.72 -3.45
C TYR A 87 -1.15 5.17 -3.17
N LEU A 88 -0.47 6.14 -3.79
CA LEU A 88 -0.82 7.56 -3.63
C LEU A 88 -2.18 7.87 -4.28
N ALA A 89 -2.45 7.34 -5.48
CA ALA A 89 -3.71 7.51 -6.18
C ALA A 89 -4.89 6.90 -5.39
N SER A 90 -4.73 5.67 -4.88
CA SER A 90 -5.74 5.02 -4.05
C SER A 90 -5.98 5.77 -2.74
N ALA A 91 -4.92 6.24 -2.07
CA ALA A 91 -5.05 7.08 -0.88
C ALA A 91 -5.82 8.38 -1.15
N ALA A 92 -5.51 9.07 -2.25
CA ALA A 92 -6.21 10.29 -2.65
C ALA A 92 -7.71 10.04 -2.91
N CYS A 93 -8.05 8.95 -3.61
CA CYS A 93 -9.46 8.59 -3.85
C CYS A 93 -10.20 8.24 -2.55
N ILE A 94 -9.59 7.47 -1.64
CA ILE A 94 -10.19 7.11 -0.34
C ILE A 94 -10.43 8.35 0.51
N LEU A 95 -9.45 9.25 0.60
CA LEU A 95 -9.57 10.49 1.39
C LEU A 95 -10.57 11.47 0.76
N ASN A 96 -10.70 11.50 -0.56
CA ASN A 96 -11.71 12.31 -1.23
C ASN A 96 -13.14 11.79 -0.93
N ASP A 97 -13.37 10.48 -1.05
CA ASP A 97 -14.64 9.85 -0.69
C ASP A 97 -14.97 10.05 0.81
N TRP A 98 -13.96 10.02 1.69
CA TRP A 98 -14.13 10.35 3.11
C TRP A 98 -14.57 11.81 3.33
N SER A 99 -13.94 12.75 2.62
CA SER A 99 -14.28 14.18 2.69
C SER A 99 -15.71 14.45 2.21
N GLU A 100 -16.10 13.84 1.09
CA GLU A 100 -17.47 13.95 0.54
C GLU A 100 -18.53 13.31 1.45
N THR A 101 -18.18 12.31 2.25
CA THR A 101 -19.15 11.68 3.16
C THR A 101 -19.71 12.69 4.19
N LYS A 102 -18.93 13.72 4.55
CA LYS A 102 -19.35 14.80 5.47
C LYS A 102 -20.43 15.69 4.88
N THR A 103 -20.48 15.85 3.56
CA THR A 103 -21.42 16.75 2.87
C THR A 103 -22.72 16.06 2.46
N ARG A 104 -22.79 14.72 2.52
CA ARG A 104 -23.94 13.94 2.05
C ARG A 104 -25.12 13.85 3.03
N ASN A 105 -25.14 14.64 4.12
CA ASN A 105 -26.25 14.70 5.09
C ASN A 105 -26.79 13.32 5.55
N TYR A 106 -25.91 12.32 5.68
CA TYR A 106 -26.28 11.03 6.24
C TYR A 106 -26.44 11.18 7.75
N TRP A 107 -27.68 11.21 8.25
CA TRP A 107 -27.98 11.22 9.68
C TRP A 107 -28.68 9.93 10.11
N PRO A 108 -28.23 9.26 11.18
CA PRO A 108 -27.01 9.52 11.95
C PRO A 108 -25.74 8.98 11.22
N PRO A 109 -24.65 9.78 11.11
CA PRO A 109 -23.41 9.31 10.51
C PRO A 109 -22.76 8.31 11.45
N ASN A 110 -22.42 7.13 10.95
CA ASN A 110 -21.66 6.15 11.73
C ASN A 110 -20.18 6.62 11.80
N THR A 111 -19.84 7.33 12.87
CA THR A 111 -18.52 7.94 13.10
C THR A 111 -17.38 6.93 13.02
N GLN A 112 -17.59 5.71 13.51
CA GLN A 112 -16.59 4.63 13.47
C GLN A 112 -16.14 4.32 12.02
N ARG A 113 -17.05 4.35 11.04
CA ARG A 113 -16.71 4.06 9.63
C ARG A 113 -15.92 5.19 8.98
N MET A 114 -16.25 6.44 9.32
CA MET A 114 -15.47 7.57 8.85
C MET A 114 -14.04 7.50 9.38
N ASP A 115 -13.86 7.06 10.62
CA ASP A 115 -12.53 6.88 11.21
C ASP A 115 -11.77 5.74 10.53
N TYR A 116 -12.43 4.62 10.21
CA TYR A 116 -11.81 3.53 9.44
C TYR A 116 -11.41 3.93 8.02
N MET A 117 -12.25 4.70 7.32
CA MET A 117 -11.93 5.21 5.97
C MET A 117 -10.75 6.19 5.99
N CYS A 118 -10.74 7.12 6.96
CA CYS A 118 -9.62 8.04 7.16
C CYS A 118 -8.34 7.27 7.51
N GLY A 119 -8.44 6.27 8.39
CA GLY A 119 -7.36 5.38 8.76
C GLY A 119 -6.80 4.61 7.56
N ALA A 120 -7.66 4.02 6.73
CA ALA A 120 -7.24 3.31 5.51
C ALA A 120 -6.51 4.25 4.53
N GLY A 121 -7.04 5.46 4.33
CA GLY A 121 -6.38 6.48 3.52
C GLY A 121 -5.00 6.89 4.08
N ALA A 122 -4.90 7.13 5.39
CA ALA A 122 -3.66 7.50 6.05
C ALA A 122 -2.61 6.38 5.97
N VAL A 123 -3.01 5.12 6.20
CA VAL A 123 -2.13 3.96 6.12
C VAL A 123 -1.66 3.72 4.67
N ALA A 124 -2.52 3.97 3.68
CA ALA A 124 -2.13 3.91 2.26
C ALA A 124 -1.08 4.99 1.89
N VAL A 125 -1.16 6.19 2.47
CA VAL A 125 -0.09 7.22 2.32
C VAL A 125 1.23 6.74 2.91
N ILE A 126 1.20 6.10 4.09
CA ILE A 126 2.41 5.52 4.70
C ILE A 126 3.00 4.44 3.77
N GLY A 127 2.14 3.59 3.19
CA GLY A 127 2.55 2.61 2.17
C GLY A 127 3.27 3.25 0.98
N ALA A 128 2.73 4.35 0.45
CA ALA A 128 3.38 5.09 -0.62
C ALA A 128 4.78 5.57 -0.21
N LEU A 129 4.91 6.16 0.99
CA LEU A 129 6.21 6.63 1.49
C LEU A 129 7.23 5.50 1.64
N ILE A 130 6.81 4.31 2.06
CA ILE A 130 7.68 3.12 2.15
C ILE A 130 8.21 2.74 0.77
N TYR A 131 7.34 2.64 -0.24
CA TYR A 131 7.77 2.33 -1.61
C TYR A 131 8.65 3.42 -2.23
N LEU A 132 8.42 4.69 -1.87
CA LEU A 132 9.28 5.81 -2.29
C LEU A 132 10.69 5.71 -1.67
N LEU A 133 10.78 5.41 -0.38
CA LEU A 133 12.07 5.20 0.29
C LEU A 133 12.81 4.00 -0.30
N ASP A 134 12.11 2.88 -0.52
CA ASP A 134 12.70 1.68 -1.13
C ASP A 134 13.16 1.94 -2.57
N LEU A 135 12.44 2.76 -3.33
CA LEU A 135 12.88 3.24 -4.65
C LEU A 135 14.20 4.02 -4.57
N ILE A 136 14.28 5.02 -3.69
CA ILE A 136 15.47 5.86 -3.53
C ILE A 136 16.68 4.99 -3.14
N VAL A 137 16.48 4.07 -2.20
CA VAL A 137 17.53 3.14 -1.77
C VAL A 137 17.95 2.23 -2.92
N THR A 138 17.00 1.59 -3.61
CA THR A 138 17.28 0.66 -4.71
C THR A 138 18.05 1.34 -5.86
N VAL A 139 17.63 2.54 -6.27
CA VAL A 139 18.31 3.30 -7.33
C VAL A 139 19.71 3.72 -6.90
N ARG A 140 19.88 4.23 -5.66
CA ARG A 140 21.20 4.64 -5.15
C ARG A 140 22.18 3.47 -5.12
N LEU A 141 21.72 2.29 -4.71
CA LEU A 141 22.55 1.10 -4.65
C LEU A 141 22.87 0.54 -6.04
N GLY A 142 21.89 0.60 -6.96
CA GLY A 142 22.06 0.17 -8.36
C GLY A 142 23.09 1.02 -9.09
N VAL A 143 23.04 2.34 -8.92
CA VAL A 143 24.00 3.27 -9.53
C VAL A 143 25.42 3.08 -9.01
N LYS A 144 25.58 2.64 -7.75
CA LYS A 144 26.89 2.34 -7.16
C LYS A 144 27.47 0.97 -7.57
N GLY A 145 26.71 0.14 -8.29
CA GLY A 145 27.13 -1.22 -8.66
C GLY A 145 27.21 -2.20 -7.48
N GLU A 146 26.61 -1.87 -6.32
CA GLU A 146 26.68 -2.71 -5.12
C GLU A 146 25.68 -3.88 -5.12
N ILE A 147 24.82 -3.97 -6.15
CA ILE A 147 23.70 -4.91 -6.25
C ILE A 147 23.62 -5.64 -7.62
N GLU A 148 24.73 -5.71 -8.37
CA GLU A 148 24.88 -6.68 -9.47
C GLU A 148 25.29 -8.07 -8.97
#